data_AF-A0A354W9M8-F1
#
_entry.id   AF-A0A354W9M8-F1
#
_cell.length_a   1.000
_cell.length_b   1.000
_cell.length_c   1.000
_cell.angle_alpha   90.00
_cell.angle_beta   90.00
_cell.angle_gamma   90.00
#
_symmetry.space_group_name_H-M   'P 1'
#
loop_
_entity.id
_entity.type
_entity.pdbx_description
1 polymer ?
#
loop_
_entity_poly.entity_id
_entity_poly.type
_entity_poly.pdbx_seq_one_letter_code
_entity_poly.pdbx_strand_id
1 'polypeptide(L)'
;MRNWIFVFLIATTTAFSQGFVQKTVEANYEGTFDPKSVQTEVLSFLYPTGAPVPGGDQYKSFLAGQKILQDYRNFPTANQTTKTTTSPDPVAGFGTSIYRLTPQGNPFDFTGGIPNDNAMAISKDGILCAAVNSVFWAMDTKTGELIMPSPVGLFSLQQMANGSSFSNYYDPKLIYDPTADRFILVFLKDNNAANSRIIVCFSSTNDPTDPWNIYSLTGNPLNNNRWTDFPAIALSETGLVITANLIIPNVSWQVGFDGSVIWHLNKSEGFAGGDVDASVYTQISHNGKFVRNLHPVRGHDNISDQLQFISNRNFDLQNDTIFLITLTEGTSDTTITAQALKSNLPYGVPPNGKQSDTDTTDATKGLQTNDGRVLGAIQKDDWIQFVSTTAHGSNVNAGVYHGFISNAQSAAPKVTARVFAHPVRDYGYPNITWSGVHPNQIQCLIGFNFT
;
A
#
# COMPACT_ATOMS: atom_id res chain seq x y z
N MET A 1 30.12 -65.92 -13.44
CA MET A 1 29.86 -64.98 -12.33
C MET A 1 29.43 -63.66 -12.95
N ARG A 2 28.17 -63.29 -12.78
CA ARG A 2 27.52 -62.16 -13.48
C ARG A 2 27.42 -61.03 -12.46
N ASN A 3 28.26 -60.01 -12.60
CA ASN A 3 28.36 -58.90 -11.66
C ASN A 3 27.17 -57.95 -11.85
N TRP A 4 26.38 -57.77 -10.79
CA TRP A 4 25.31 -56.79 -10.72
C TRP A 4 25.88 -55.49 -10.16
N ILE A 5 25.83 -54.41 -10.94
CA ILE A 5 26.13 -53.06 -10.48
C ILE A 5 24.84 -52.49 -9.89
N PHE A 6 24.77 -52.38 -8.57
CA PHE A 6 23.73 -51.62 -7.89
C PHE A 6 24.11 -50.13 -7.92
N VAL A 7 23.39 -49.35 -8.72
CA VAL A 7 23.46 -47.89 -8.67
C VAL A 7 22.52 -47.41 -7.55
N PHE A 8 23.09 -46.96 -6.44
CA PHE A 8 22.36 -46.26 -5.39
C PHE A 8 22.07 -44.83 -5.88
N LEU A 9 20.83 -44.56 -6.28
CA LEU A 9 20.34 -43.21 -6.51
C LEU A 9 20.04 -42.58 -5.15
N ILE A 10 20.93 -41.72 -4.66
CA ILE A 10 20.65 -40.86 -3.50
C ILE A 10 19.79 -39.71 -4.03
N ALA A 11 18.47 -39.86 -3.90
CA ALA A 11 17.55 -38.73 -4.07
C ALA A 11 17.66 -37.84 -2.82
N THR A 12 18.42 -36.75 -2.91
CA THR A 12 18.37 -35.68 -1.92
C THR A 12 17.06 -34.91 -2.11
N THR A 13 16.03 -35.28 -1.36
CA THR A 13 14.83 -34.45 -1.21
C THR A 13 15.19 -33.30 -0.27
N THR A 14 15.64 -32.17 -0.83
CA THR A 14 15.62 -30.91 -0.07
C THR A 14 14.17 -30.50 0.09
N ALA A 15 13.56 -30.89 1.21
CA ALA A 15 12.31 -30.30 1.65
C ALA A 15 12.58 -28.82 1.95
N PHE A 16 12.32 -27.95 0.98
CA PHE A 16 12.17 -26.52 1.25
C PHE A 16 10.98 -26.38 2.19
N SER A 17 11.24 -26.04 3.45
CA SER A 17 10.20 -25.64 4.39
C SER A 17 9.38 -24.53 3.71
N GLN A 18 8.08 -24.77 3.53
CA GLN A 18 7.17 -23.75 3.02
C GLN A 18 7.27 -22.55 3.95
N GLY A 19 7.75 -21.43 3.42
CA GLY A 19 7.99 -20.21 4.18
C GLY A 19 6.71 -19.40 4.38
N PHE A 20 5.53 -20.02 4.50
CA PHE A 20 4.24 -19.37 4.75
C PHE A 20 3.22 -20.34 5.36
N VAL A 21 2.12 -19.81 5.90
CA VAL A 21 0.94 -20.56 6.35
C VAL A 21 -0.31 -20.01 5.66
N GLN A 22 -1.09 -20.88 5.01
CA GLN A 22 -2.38 -20.56 4.40
C GLN A 22 -3.54 -21.01 5.29
N LYS A 23 -4.61 -20.23 5.32
CA LYS A 23 -5.91 -20.62 5.87
C LYS A 23 -7.03 -20.04 5.01
N THR A 24 -8.11 -20.79 4.80
CA THR A 24 -9.38 -20.21 4.41
C THR A 24 -9.91 -19.35 5.56
N VAL A 25 -10.45 -18.19 5.24
CA VAL A 25 -11.07 -17.27 6.20
C VAL A 25 -12.48 -16.97 5.76
N GLU A 26 -13.38 -16.85 6.74
CA GLU A 26 -14.75 -16.42 6.46
C GLU A 26 -14.76 -14.95 6.05
N ALA A 27 -15.41 -14.68 4.91
CA ALA A 27 -15.78 -13.35 4.47
C ALA A 27 -17.29 -13.19 4.68
N ASN A 28 -17.69 -12.46 5.71
CA ASN A 28 -19.10 -12.26 6.00
C ASN A 28 -19.69 -11.32 4.95
N TYR A 29 -20.75 -11.75 4.27
CA TYR A 29 -21.52 -10.86 3.41
C TYR A 29 -22.42 -9.97 4.27
N GLU A 30 -22.11 -8.68 4.34
CA GLU A 30 -22.80 -7.68 5.16
C GLU A 30 -24.00 -7.05 4.43
N GLY A 31 -24.37 -7.62 3.28
CA GLY A 31 -25.45 -7.13 2.43
C GLY A 31 -24.98 -6.11 1.40
N THR A 32 -25.93 -5.32 0.93
CA THR A 32 -25.71 -4.31 -0.11
C THR A 32 -25.92 -2.91 0.47
N PHE A 33 -25.06 -1.97 0.10
CA PHE A 33 -25.27 -0.54 0.34
C PHE A 33 -25.75 0.11 -0.96
N ASP A 34 -26.97 0.63 -0.99
CA ASP A 34 -27.51 1.38 -2.14
C ASP A 34 -27.48 2.89 -1.83
N PRO A 35 -26.52 3.65 -2.40
CA PRO A 35 -26.40 5.08 -2.18
C PRO A 35 -27.71 5.85 -2.43
N LYS A 36 -28.53 5.44 -3.40
CA LYS A 36 -29.78 6.11 -3.79
C LYS A 36 -30.91 5.88 -2.78
N SER A 37 -30.81 4.82 -1.97
CA SER A 37 -31.83 4.45 -0.98
C SER A 37 -31.65 5.12 0.38
N VAL A 38 -30.48 5.73 0.64
CA VAL A 38 -30.11 6.24 1.96
C VAL A 38 -30.92 7.49 2.29
N GLN A 39 -31.65 7.44 3.41
CA GLN A 39 -32.29 8.64 3.95
C GLN A 39 -31.22 9.66 4.36
N THR A 40 -31.55 10.93 4.18
CA THR A 40 -30.67 12.07 4.41
C THR A 40 -30.20 12.18 5.87
N GLU A 41 -29.15 11.45 6.24
CA GLU A 41 -28.53 11.57 7.55
C GLU A 41 -27.47 12.68 7.57
N VAL A 42 -27.45 13.45 8.66
CA VAL A 42 -26.41 14.47 8.88
C VAL A 42 -25.08 13.77 9.09
N LEU A 43 -24.14 13.96 8.15
CA LEU A 43 -22.75 13.57 8.32
C LEU A 43 -22.17 14.32 9.53
N SER A 44 -22.01 13.62 10.65
CA SER A 44 -21.33 14.14 11.83
C SER A 44 -19.92 13.58 11.89
N PHE A 45 -18.92 14.45 11.79
CA PHE A 45 -17.53 14.06 11.94
C PHE A 45 -17.11 14.20 13.40
N LEU A 46 -16.92 13.07 14.09
CA LEU A 46 -16.22 13.07 15.37
C LEU A 46 -14.75 12.77 15.09
N TYR A 47 -13.93 13.81 15.00
CA TYR A 47 -12.48 13.62 14.94
C TYR A 47 -11.95 13.45 16.36
N PRO A 48 -11.17 12.39 16.64
CA PRO A 48 -10.31 12.38 17.81
C PRO A 48 -9.34 13.56 17.66
N THR A 49 -9.48 14.60 18.50
CA THR A 49 -8.59 15.76 18.49
C THR A 49 -7.24 15.47 19.17
N GLY A 50 -7.09 14.28 19.75
CA GLY A 50 -5.82 13.80 20.26
C GLY A 50 -5.09 12.99 19.20
N ALA A 51 -3.92 13.47 18.77
CA ALA A 51 -2.90 12.54 18.30
C ALA A 51 -2.75 11.44 19.37
N PRO A 52 -2.66 10.14 19.01
CA PRO A 52 -2.33 9.12 19.99
C PRO A 52 -1.07 9.57 20.73
N VAL A 53 -1.15 9.57 22.06
CA VAL A 53 -0.05 10.03 22.93
C VAL A 53 1.21 9.30 22.50
N PRO A 54 2.29 10.00 22.09
CA PRO A 54 3.47 9.34 21.55
C PRO A 54 4.24 8.62 22.67
N GLY A 55 3.83 7.41 23.07
CA GLY A 55 4.44 6.67 24.18
C GLY A 55 4.49 5.16 23.93
N GLY A 56 5.68 4.66 23.63
CA GLY A 56 6.00 3.25 23.46
C GLY A 56 7.51 3.11 23.32
N ASP A 57 8.18 2.66 24.37
CA ASP A 57 9.58 3.04 24.65
C ASP A 57 10.66 2.30 23.87
N GLN A 58 10.39 1.13 23.26
CA GLN A 58 11.48 0.33 22.68
C GLN A 58 11.67 0.52 21.17
N TYR A 59 10.61 0.41 20.35
CA TYR A 59 10.78 0.45 18.89
C TYR A 59 10.73 1.86 18.30
N LYS A 60 9.94 2.77 18.89
CA LYS A 60 10.02 4.19 18.55
C LYS A 60 11.40 4.73 18.92
N SER A 61 11.92 4.32 20.08
CA SER A 61 13.30 4.60 20.48
C SER A 61 14.32 3.92 19.55
N PHE A 62 14.06 2.70 19.08
CA PHE A 62 14.88 2.05 18.07
C PHE A 62 14.90 2.85 16.76
N LEU A 63 13.75 3.23 16.19
CA LEU A 63 13.67 4.04 14.97
C LEU A 63 14.31 5.41 15.17
N ALA A 64 14.04 6.08 16.29
CA ALA A 64 14.68 7.35 16.63
C ALA A 64 16.21 7.18 16.75
N GLY A 65 16.67 6.10 17.37
CA GLY A 65 18.06 5.71 17.45
C GLY A 65 18.66 5.42 16.08
N GLN A 66 17.93 4.73 15.19
CA GLN A 66 18.37 4.52 13.80
C GLN A 66 18.48 5.86 13.06
N LYS A 67 17.54 6.78 13.25
CA LYS A 67 17.58 8.13 12.65
C LYS A 67 18.77 8.95 13.17
N ILE A 68 19.10 8.85 14.46
CA ILE A 68 20.31 9.47 15.04
C ILE A 68 21.58 8.82 14.48
N LEU A 69 21.62 7.48 14.39
CA LEU A 69 22.77 6.72 13.90
C LEU A 69 22.98 6.80 12.38
N GLN A 70 21.99 7.26 11.65
CA GLN A 70 22.05 7.30 10.20
C GLN A 70 23.15 8.22 9.70
N ASP A 71 23.47 9.28 10.46
CA ASP A 71 24.63 10.19 10.29
C ASP A 71 25.03 10.44 8.83
N TYR A 72 24.04 10.62 7.96
CA TYR A 72 24.22 10.88 6.54
C TYR A 72 25.22 9.93 5.86
N ARG A 73 25.18 8.64 6.23
CA ARG A 73 26.06 7.60 5.69
C ARG A 73 26.20 7.76 4.18
N ASN A 74 27.44 7.90 3.71
CA ASN A 74 27.73 7.99 2.29
C ASN A 74 27.30 6.71 1.59
N PHE A 75 26.12 6.73 0.98
CA PHE A 75 25.73 5.75 -0.02
C PHE A 75 26.55 6.04 -1.30
N PRO A 76 26.83 5.04 -2.14
CA PRO A 76 27.54 5.27 -3.39
C PRO A 76 26.89 6.44 -4.12
N THR A 77 27.70 7.43 -4.54
CA THR A 77 27.22 8.53 -5.37
C THR A 77 26.53 7.93 -6.58
N ALA A 78 25.23 8.21 -6.73
CA ALA A 78 24.52 7.86 -7.95
C ALA A 78 25.31 8.45 -9.13
N ASN A 79 25.74 7.60 -10.05
CA ASN A 79 26.36 8.06 -11.29
C ASN A 79 25.37 9.00 -11.98
N GLN A 80 25.76 10.25 -12.19
CA GLN A 80 24.94 11.18 -12.96
C GLN A 80 24.76 10.60 -14.36
N THR A 81 23.56 10.11 -14.64
CA THR A 81 23.14 9.76 -15.99
C THR A 81 22.73 11.06 -16.68
N THR A 82 23.30 11.30 -17.86
CA THR A 82 23.02 12.48 -18.67
C THR A 82 21.51 12.48 -18.98
N LYS A 83 20.80 13.54 -18.58
CA LYS A 83 19.37 13.71 -18.89
C LYS A 83 19.21 13.67 -20.43
N THR A 84 18.38 12.77 -20.94
CA THR A 84 18.06 12.70 -22.38
C THR A 84 16.97 13.68 -22.80
N THR A 85 16.39 14.42 -21.84
CA THR A 85 15.37 15.44 -22.10
C THR A 85 15.56 16.67 -21.22
N THR A 86 15.41 17.85 -21.83
CA THR A 86 15.34 19.15 -21.16
C THR A 86 13.95 19.34 -20.57
N SER A 87 13.61 18.60 -19.52
CA SER A 87 12.46 18.98 -18.69
C SER A 87 12.86 20.23 -17.88
N PRO A 88 12.00 21.25 -17.80
CA PRO A 88 12.15 22.33 -16.83
C PRO A 88 12.36 21.75 -15.44
N ASP A 89 13.20 22.40 -14.64
CA ASP A 89 13.32 22.05 -13.23
C ASP A 89 11.95 22.22 -12.56
N PRO A 90 11.54 21.29 -11.68
CA PRO A 90 10.27 21.39 -10.99
C PRO A 90 10.21 22.70 -10.20
N VAL A 91 9.20 23.53 -10.49
CA VAL A 91 8.97 24.80 -9.79
C VAL A 91 8.37 24.49 -8.42
N ALA A 92 8.80 25.24 -7.40
CA ALA A 92 8.16 25.23 -6.09
C ALA A 92 6.69 25.66 -6.23
N GLY A 93 5.75 24.71 -6.22
CA GLY A 93 4.34 25.02 -6.06
C GLY A 93 4.02 25.30 -4.59
N PHE A 94 3.01 26.13 -4.33
CA PHE A 94 2.33 26.09 -3.04
C PHE A 94 1.64 24.73 -2.93
N GLY A 95 1.74 24.07 -1.77
CA GLY A 95 0.95 22.87 -1.50
C GLY A 95 -0.52 23.21 -1.75
N THR A 96 -1.20 22.41 -2.56
CA THR A 96 -2.64 22.58 -2.78
C THR A 96 -3.32 22.24 -1.46
N SER A 97 -3.95 23.21 -0.79
CA SER A 97 -4.84 22.90 0.34
C SER A 97 -5.87 21.87 -0.15
N ILE A 98 -6.20 20.88 0.67
CA ILE A 98 -7.39 20.08 0.40
C ILE A 98 -8.56 20.99 0.75
N TYR A 99 -9.10 21.68 -0.26
CA TYR A 99 -10.32 22.44 -0.12
C TYR A 99 -11.46 21.68 -0.78
N ARG A 100 -12.66 21.86 -0.25
CA ARG A 100 -13.91 21.35 -0.84
C ARG A 100 -14.77 22.54 -1.24
N LEU A 101 -15.61 22.35 -2.24
CA LEU A 101 -16.60 23.35 -2.61
C LEU A 101 -17.89 23.05 -1.85
N THR A 102 -18.53 24.07 -1.27
CA THR A 102 -19.92 23.93 -0.82
C THR A 102 -20.84 23.71 -2.02
N PRO A 103 -22.11 23.28 -1.84
CA PRO A 103 -23.08 23.23 -2.94
C PRO A 103 -23.25 24.56 -3.70
N GLN A 104 -22.89 25.70 -3.08
CA GLN A 104 -22.88 27.03 -3.68
C GLN A 104 -21.54 27.40 -4.35
N GLY A 105 -20.58 26.46 -4.43
CA GLY A 105 -19.28 26.66 -5.07
C GLY A 105 -18.23 27.36 -4.20
N ASN A 106 -18.47 27.58 -2.91
CA ASN A 106 -17.51 28.27 -2.05
C ASN A 106 -16.44 27.29 -1.55
N PRO A 107 -15.14 27.58 -1.68
CA PRO A 107 -14.10 26.73 -1.11
C PRO A 107 -14.13 26.79 0.43
N PHE A 108 -13.99 25.64 1.07
CA PHE A 108 -13.71 25.51 2.50
C PHE A 108 -12.56 24.53 2.69
N ASP A 109 -11.66 24.84 3.62
CA ASP A 109 -10.55 23.94 3.94
C ASP A 109 -11.08 22.66 4.58
N PHE A 110 -10.78 21.53 3.96
CA PHE A 110 -11.03 20.22 4.54
C PHE A 110 -9.82 19.82 5.37
N THR A 111 -9.93 20.02 6.68
CA THR A 111 -8.99 19.47 7.64
C THR A 111 -9.30 17.98 7.83
N GLY A 112 -8.60 17.12 7.08
CA GLY A 112 -8.65 15.67 7.29
C GLY A 112 -7.97 15.25 8.59
N GLY A 113 -7.91 13.94 8.82
CA GLY A 113 -7.08 13.36 9.88
C GLY A 113 -5.59 13.60 9.65
N ILE A 114 -4.80 13.36 10.68
CA ILE A 114 -3.34 13.35 10.62
C ILE A 114 -2.87 11.92 10.96
N PRO A 115 -2.32 11.15 10.00
CA PRO A 115 -2.05 11.50 8.60
C PRO A 115 -3.32 11.63 7.74
N ASN A 116 -3.18 12.26 6.56
CA ASN A 116 -4.25 12.32 5.57
C ASN A 116 -4.17 11.07 4.69
N ASP A 117 -5.11 10.15 4.88
CA ASP A 117 -5.13 8.87 4.15
C ASP A 117 -6.05 8.98 2.95
N ASN A 118 -5.50 9.34 1.80
CA ASN A 118 -6.25 9.50 0.56
C ASN A 118 -6.18 8.27 -0.35
N ALA A 119 -7.27 8.02 -1.07
CA ALA A 119 -7.36 7.01 -2.13
C ALA A 119 -8.17 7.56 -3.31
N MET A 120 -7.84 7.12 -4.52
CA MET A 120 -8.51 7.56 -5.74
C MET A 120 -8.48 6.44 -6.77
N ALA A 121 -9.55 6.33 -7.56
CA ALA A 121 -9.61 5.53 -8.78
C ALA A 121 -10.46 6.26 -9.82
N ILE A 122 -10.17 6.04 -11.10
CA ILE A 122 -10.90 6.64 -12.21
C ILE A 122 -11.30 5.56 -13.22
N SER A 123 -12.55 5.57 -13.66
CA SER A 123 -13.05 4.65 -14.69
C SER A 123 -12.67 5.11 -16.10
N LYS A 124 -12.86 4.22 -17.07
CA LYS A 124 -12.70 4.52 -18.51
C LYS A 124 -13.57 5.69 -18.97
N ASP A 125 -14.74 5.85 -18.37
CA ASP A 125 -15.70 6.90 -18.72
C ASP A 125 -15.45 8.23 -18.00
N GLY A 126 -14.37 8.31 -17.21
CA GLY A 126 -14.00 9.53 -16.49
C GLY A 126 -14.79 9.75 -15.21
N ILE A 127 -15.34 8.69 -14.61
CA ILE A 127 -15.90 8.77 -13.26
C ILE A 127 -14.76 8.57 -12.26
N LEU A 128 -14.48 9.60 -11.47
CA LEU A 128 -13.49 9.58 -10.42
C LEU A 128 -14.17 9.26 -9.10
N CYS A 129 -13.74 8.18 -8.46
CA CYS A 129 -14.06 7.89 -7.07
C CYS A 129 -12.87 8.30 -6.20
N ALA A 130 -13.13 8.88 -5.04
CA ALA A 130 -12.09 9.26 -4.10
C ALA A 130 -12.55 9.07 -2.66
N ALA A 131 -11.57 8.84 -1.78
CA ALA A 131 -11.79 8.76 -0.35
C ALA A 131 -10.64 9.42 0.40
N VAL A 132 -10.96 10.05 1.53
CA VAL A 132 -9.97 10.63 2.44
C VAL A 132 -10.39 10.33 3.87
N ASN A 133 -9.50 9.65 4.61
CA ASN A 133 -9.70 9.13 5.96
C ASN A 133 -11.02 8.34 6.11
N SER A 134 -12.13 9.01 6.43
CA SER A 134 -13.42 8.36 6.71
C SER A 134 -14.54 8.80 5.76
N VAL A 135 -14.20 9.44 4.64
CA VAL A 135 -15.17 9.99 3.68
C VAL A 135 -14.91 9.42 2.30
N PHE A 136 -15.99 9.13 1.57
CA PHE A 136 -16.02 8.67 0.19
C PHE A 136 -16.88 9.60 -0.67
N TRP A 137 -16.49 9.79 -1.93
CA TRP A 137 -17.29 10.50 -2.94
C TRP A 137 -16.93 10.07 -4.36
N ALA A 138 -17.76 10.49 -5.31
CA ALA A 138 -17.55 10.31 -6.73
C ALA A 138 -17.83 11.61 -7.49
N MET A 139 -17.12 11.82 -8.59
CA MET A 139 -17.19 13.00 -9.44
C MET A 139 -17.12 12.59 -10.92
N ASP A 140 -17.97 13.18 -11.76
CA ASP A 140 -17.80 13.09 -13.21
C ASP A 140 -16.73 14.12 -13.63
N THR A 141 -15.61 13.65 -14.17
CA THR A 141 -14.50 14.52 -14.58
C THR A 141 -14.80 15.38 -15.81
N LYS A 142 -15.85 15.05 -16.58
CA LYS A 142 -16.27 15.82 -17.77
C LYS A 142 -17.10 17.04 -17.36
N THR A 143 -17.95 16.91 -16.35
CA THR A 143 -18.81 18.00 -15.85
C THR A 143 -18.21 18.72 -14.65
N GLY A 144 -17.36 18.05 -13.88
CA GLY A 144 -16.84 18.52 -12.60
C GLY A 144 -17.82 18.37 -11.44
N GLU A 145 -18.94 17.66 -11.63
CA GLU A 145 -20.00 17.52 -10.64
C GLU A 145 -19.77 16.32 -9.72
N LEU A 146 -20.06 16.48 -8.43
CA LEU A 146 -20.19 15.36 -7.50
C LEU A 146 -21.48 14.59 -7.81
N ILE A 147 -21.37 13.28 -7.98
CA ILE A 147 -22.49 12.44 -8.45
C ILE A 147 -23.12 11.59 -7.35
N MET A 148 -22.51 11.50 -6.17
CA MET A 148 -23.09 10.71 -5.08
C MET A 148 -24.42 11.31 -4.61
N PRO A 149 -25.48 10.49 -4.45
CA PRO A 149 -26.84 10.96 -4.15
C PRO A 149 -27.04 11.33 -2.67
N SER A 150 -26.17 12.17 -2.12
CA SER A 150 -26.35 12.81 -0.80
C SER A 150 -26.39 14.33 -0.95
N PRO A 151 -26.98 15.09 -0.01
CA PRO A 151 -27.14 16.54 -0.14
C PRO A 151 -25.83 17.32 -0.34
N VAL A 152 -24.71 16.72 0.06
CA VAL A 152 -23.38 17.31 -0.04
C VAL A 152 -22.45 16.51 -0.96
N GLY A 153 -22.96 15.47 -1.65
CA GLY A 153 -22.20 14.65 -2.59
C GLY A 153 -21.19 13.70 -1.95
N LEU A 154 -21.36 13.35 -0.67
CA LEU A 154 -20.43 12.55 0.12
C LEU A 154 -21.15 11.46 0.94
N PHE A 155 -20.45 10.36 1.22
CA PHE A 155 -20.82 9.36 2.21
C PHE A 155 -19.67 9.13 3.19
N SER A 156 -19.98 8.75 4.43
CA SER A 156 -18.96 8.24 5.35
C SER A 156 -18.60 6.79 5.00
N LEU A 157 -17.39 6.34 5.32
CA LEU A 157 -17.03 4.93 5.21
C LEU A 157 -17.90 4.03 6.11
N GLN A 158 -18.40 4.57 7.23
CA GLN A 158 -19.39 3.90 8.06
C GLN A 158 -20.67 3.61 7.27
N GLN A 159 -21.21 4.58 6.53
CA GLN A 159 -22.40 4.38 5.69
C GLN A 159 -22.11 3.37 4.58
N MET A 160 -20.96 3.50 3.89
CA MET A 160 -20.54 2.53 2.86
C MET A 160 -20.43 1.09 3.39
N ALA A 161 -20.23 0.90 4.69
CA ALA A 161 -20.12 -0.40 5.35
C ALA A 161 -21.44 -0.95 5.92
N ASN A 162 -22.58 -0.25 5.78
CA ASN A 162 -23.78 -0.49 6.60
C ASN A 162 -23.43 -0.53 8.11
N GLY A 163 -22.50 0.33 8.52
CA GLY A 163 -21.79 0.26 9.78
C GLY A 163 -22.43 0.98 10.96
N SER A 164 -21.95 0.65 12.16
CA SER A 164 -22.38 1.26 13.42
C SER A 164 -21.61 2.54 13.73
N SER A 165 -22.29 3.56 14.27
CA SER A 165 -21.67 4.79 14.77
C SER A 165 -20.76 4.60 15.99
N PHE A 166 -20.76 3.40 16.59
CA PHE A 166 -19.87 3.02 17.70
C PHE A 166 -18.57 2.36 17.23
N SER A 167 -18.31 2.32 15.92
CA SER A 167 -17.10 1.76 15.33
C SER A 167 -16.35 2.81 14.52
N ASN A 168 -15.03 2.63 14.41
CA ASN A 168 -14.18 3.54 13.64
C ASN A 168 -13.89 2.95 12.27
N TYR A 169 -13.98 3.75 11.20
CA TYR A 169 -13.74 3.35 9.81
C TYR A 169 -12.71 4.26 9.16
N TYR A 170 -11.61 3.71 8.65
CA TYR A 170 -10.41 4.47 8.28
C TYR A 170 -9.52 3.76 7.23
N ASP A 171 -8.45 4.42 6.79
CA ASP A 171 -7.44 3.91 5.85
C ASP A 171 -7.96 3.38 4.50
N PRO A 172 -8.74 4.18 3.75
CA PRO A 172 -9.32 3.73 2.50
C PRO A 172 -8.24 3.39 1.48
N LYS A 173 -8.54 2.39 0.65
CA LYS A 173 -7.86 2.05 -0.60
C LYS A 173 -8.92 1.83 -1.65
N LEU A 174 -8.67 2.38 -2.82
CA LEU A 174 -9.62 2.40 -3.91
C LEU A 174 -8.89 1.99 -5.19
N ILE A 175 -9.53 1.14 -5.98
CA ILE A 175 -9.02 0.65 -7.25
C ILE A 175 -10.18 0.43 -8.22
N TYR A 176 -9.93 0.62 -9.50
CA TYR A 176 -10.90 0.38 -10.57
C TYR A 176 -10.40 -0.81 -11.41
N ASP A 177 -11.27 -1.78 -11.60
CA ASP A 177 -11.05 -2.92 -12.48
C ASP A 177 -11.49 -2.56 -13.90
N PRO A 178 -10.56 -2.39 -14.87
CA PRO A 178 -10.92 -2.07 -16.24
C PRO A 178 -11.52 -3.27 -16.98
N THR A 179 -11.31 -4.52 -16.57
CA THR A 179 -11.87 -5.69 -17.25
C THR A 179 -13.35 -5.85 -16.90
N ALA A 180 -13.67 -5.74 -15.60
CA ALA A 180 -15.04 -5.80 -15.12
C ALA A 180 -15.82 -4.47 -15.28
N ASP A 181 -15.10 -3.36 -15.51
CA ASP A 181 -15.63 -1.99 -15.51
C ASP A 181 -16.31 -1.63 -14.19
N ARG A 182 -15.61 -1.84 -13.06
CA ARG A 182 -16.20 -1.68 -11.72
C ARG A 182 -15.18 -1.19 -10.70
N PHE A 183 -15.66 -0.61 -9.61
CA PHE A 183 -14.84 -0.09 -8.53
C PHE A 183 -14.79 -1.04 -7.33
N ILE A 184 -13.67 -1.04 -6.63
CA ILE A 184 -13.47 -1.75 -5.38
C ILE A 184 -12.92 -0.77 -4.34
N LEU A 185 -13.63 -0.65 -3.23
CA LEU A 185 -13.25 0.16 -2.07
C LEU A 185 -12.92 -0.77 -0.90
N VAL A 186 -11.75 -0.60 -0.30
CA VAL A 186 -11.27 -1.36 0.87
C VAL A 186 -10.94 -0.37 1.98
N PHE A 187 -11.32 -0.67 3.23
CA PHE A 187 -10.97 0.15 4.39
C PHE A 187 -10.97 -0.70 5.67
N LEU A 188 -10.41 -0.14 6.75
CA LEU A 188 -10.31 -0.82 8.04
C LEU A 188 -11.45 -0.40 8.96
N LYS A 189 -11.84 -1.34 9.84
CA LYS A 189 -12.79 -1.11 10.94
C LYS A 189 -12.16 -1.48 12.25
N ASP A 190 -12.18 -0.55 13.21
CA ASP A 190 -11.63 -0.64 14.57
C ASP A 190 -10.14 -1.04 14.64
N ASN A 191 -9.51 -0.77 15.79
CA ASN A 191 -8.07 -0.96 16.02
C ASN A 191 -7.77 -1.76 17.29
N ASN A 192 -8.67 -2.69 17.64
CA ASN A 192 -8.45 -3.67 18.71
C ASN A 192 -8.68 -5.08 18.18
N ALA A 193 -8.03 -6.07 18.80
CA ALA A 193 -7.97 -7.42 18.26
C ALA A 193 -9.32 -8.15 18.13
N ALA A 194 -10.32 -7.79 18.95
CA ALA A 194 -11.64 -8.41 18.91
C ALA A 194 -12.49 -7.87 17.75
N ASN A 195 -12.40 -6.56 17.50
CA ASN A 195 -13.29 -5.86 16.57
C ASN A 195 -12.61 -5.47 15.25
N SER A 196 -11.29 -5.62 15.11
CA SER A 196 -10.56 -5.29 13.88
C SER A 196 -11.10 -6.10 12.71
N ARG A 197 -11.53 -5.39 11.65
CA ARG A 197 -11.99 -5.98 10.39
C ARG A 197 -11.40 -5.23 9.20
N ILE A 198 -11.34 -5.92 8.06
CA ILE A 198 -11.15 -5.30 6.75
C ILE A 198 -12.51 -5.33 6.06
N ILE A 199 -12.99 -4.16 5.63
CA ILE A 199 -14.23 -4.02 4.87
C ILE A 199 -13.88 -3.91 3.39
N VAL A 200 -14.59 -4.68 2.56
CA VAL A 200 -14.43 -4.69 1.11
C VAL A 200 -15.79 -4.42 0.47
N CYS A 201 -15.88 -3.36 -0.32
CA CYS A 201 -17.06 -2.98 -1.07
C CYS A 201 -16.78 -3.14 -2.57
N PHE A 202 -17.61 -3.94 -3.25
CA PHE A 202 -17.56 -4.13 -4.70
C PHE A 202 -18.76 -3.42 -5.34
N SER A 203 -18.54 -2.50 -6.29
CA SER A 203 -19.65 -1.86 -6.99
C SER A 203 -20.40 -2.87 -7.86
N SER A 204 -21.73 -2.77 -7.91
CA SER A 204 -22.56 -3.66 -8.73
C SER A 204 -22.54 -3.29 -10.22
N THR A 205 -22.17 -2.05 -10.55
CA THR A 205 -22.02 -1.54 -11.92
C THR A 205 -20.80 -0.61 -12.01
N ASN A 206 -20.60 0.01 -13.18
CA ASN A 206 -19.60 1.05 -13.40
C ASN A 206 -20.04 2.44 -12.89
N ASP A 207 -21.29 2.60 -12.45
CA ASP A 207 -21.81 3.79 -11.80
C ASP A 207 -21.67 3.63 -10.27
N PRO A 208 -20.82 4.43 -9.60
CA PRO A 208 -20.62 4.31 -8.16
C PRO A 208 -21.83 4.74 -7.32
N THR A 209 -22.87 5.32 -7.94
CA THR A 209 -24.14 5.65 -7.30
C THR A 209 -25.10 4.45 -7.22
N ASP A 210 -24.82 3.38 -7.98
CA ASP A 210 -25.54 2.11 -7.88
C ASP A 210 -25.08 1.30 -6.65
N PRO A 211 -25.80 0.22 -6.30
CA PRO A 211 -25.51 -0.52 -5.07
C PRO A 211 -24.12 -1.17 -5.02
N TRP A 212 -23.59 -1.39 -3.82
CA TRP A 212 -22.29 -2.02 -3.55
C TRP A 212 -22.46 -3.25 -2.67
N ASN A 213 -21.84 -4.36 -3.05
CA ASN A 213 -21.77 -5.59 -2.25
C ASN A 213 -20.70 -5.44 -1.17
N ILE A 214 -21.05 -5.68 0.09
CA ILE A 214 -20.17 -5.42 1.23
C ILE A 214 -19.75 -6.73 1.89
N TYR A 215 -18.46 -6.86 2.15
CA TYR A 215 -17.88 -8.00 2.85
C TYR A 215 -17.05 -7.52 4.05
N SER A 216 -17.06 -8.30 5.14
CA SER A 216 -16.15 -8.11 6.26
C SER A 216 -15.25 -9.33 6.47
N LEU A 217 -13.94 -9.07 6.61
CA LEU A 217 -12.91 -10.07 6.89
C LEU A 217 -12.35 -9.83 8.29
N THR A 218 -11.93 -10.89 8.98
CA THR A 218 -11.22 -10.73 10.25
C THR A 218 -9.89 -9.97 10.06
N GLY A 219 -9.66 -8.93 10.86
CA GLY A 219 -8.38 -8.25 10.99
C GLY A 219 -7.41 -8.94 11.97
N ASN A 220 -7.78 -10.10 12.50
CA ASN A 220 -6.97 -10.92 13.41
C ASN A 220 -6.94 -12.38 12.95
N PRO A 221 -6.37 -12.68 11.77
CA PRO A 221 -6.45 -13.99 11.13
C PRO A 221 -5.66 -15.08 11.87
N LEU A 222 -4.73 -14.69 12.75
CA LEU A 222 -3.97 -15.62 13.58
C LEU A 222 -4.61 -15.87 14.95
N ASN A 223 -5.69 -15.17 15.30
CA ASN A 223 -6.31 -15.20 16.62
C ASN A 223 -5.29 -15.03 17.77
N ASN A 224 -4.31 -14.13 17.60
CA ASN A 224 -3.16 -13.98 18.49
C ASN A 224 -3.16 -12.63 19.21
N ASN A 225 -4.36 -12.07 19.46
CA ASN A 225 -4.57 -10.76 20.04
C ASN A 225 -3.81 -9.65 19.27
N ARG A 226 -4.03 -9.59 17.94
CA ARG A 226 -3.51 -8.54 17.05
C ARG A 226 -4.65 -7.88 16.29
N TRP A 227 -4.42 -6.65 15.84
CA TRP A 227 -5.28 -5.96 14.90
C TRP A 227 -4.49 -5.66 13.62
N THR A 228 -5.17 -5.33 12.53
CA THR A 228 -4.54 -5.09 11.23
C THR A 228 -4.51 -3.60 10.89
N ASP A 229 -3.39 -3.14 10.32
CA ASP A 229 -3.18 -1.75 9.92
C ASP A 229 -2.39 -1.63 8.60
N PHE A 230 -2.41 -0.45 7.99
CA PHE A 230 -1.63 -0.08 6.82
C PHE A 230 -1.94 -0.94 5.58
N PRO A 231 -3.20 -0.94 5.10
CA PRO A 231 -3.61 -1.81 4.01
C PRO A 231 -3.05 -1.34 2.67
N ALA A 232 -2.74 -2.27 1.77
CA ALA A 232 -2.48 -1.99 0.37
C ALA A 232 -3.15 -3.04 -0.52
N ILE A 233 -3.52 -2.67 -1.75
CA ILE A 233 -4.31 -3.52 -2.64
C ILE A 233 -3.77 -3.54 -4.06
N ALA A 234 -3.94 -4.68 -4.72
CA ALA A 234 -3.75 -4.89 -6.16
C ALA A 234 -4.76 -5.93 -6.67
N LEU A 235 -4.92 -6.01 -7.99
CA LEU A 235 -5.77 -6.99 -8.64
C LEU A 235 -4.93 -7.91 -9.52
N SER A 236 -5.34 -9.16 -9.66
CA SER A 236 -5.05 -9.99 -10.82
C SER A 236 -6.31 -10.10 -11.69
N GLU A 237 -6.27 -10.91 -12.75
CA GLU A 237 -7.45 -11.21 -13.56
C GLU A 237 -8.60 -11.73 -12.67
N THR A 238 -8.30 -12.64 -11.74
CA THR A 238 -9.24 -13.37 -10.88
C THR A 238 -9.34 -12.81 -9.47
N GLY A 239 -8.25 -12.25 -8.94
CA GLY A 239 -8.08 -11.98 -7.53
C GLY A 239 -8.10 -10.50 -7.16
N LEU A 240 -8.63 -10.21 -5.96
CA LEU A 240 -8.26 -9.02 -5.19
C LEU A 240 -7.29 -9.47 -4.09
N VAL A 241 -6.11 -8.86 -4.05
CA VAL A 241 -5.18 -9.04 -2.91
C VAL A 241 -5.19 -7.82 -2.02
N ILE A 242 -5.20 -8.07 -0.70
CA ILE A 242 -5.09 -7.04 0.34
C ILE A 242 -3.91 -7.43 1.21
N THR A 243 -2.87 -6.61 1.25
CA THR A 243 -1.80 -6.76 2.24
C THR A 243 -2.05 -5.83 3.41
N ALA A 244 -1.61 -6.25 4.60
CA ALA A 244 -1.58 -5.38 5.75
C ALA A 244 -0.62 -5.93 6.82
N ASN A 245 -0.41 -5.14 7.89
CA ASN A 245 0.47 -5.48 8.99
C ASN A 245 -0.33 -5.85 10.24
N LEU A 246 0.11 -6.88 10.96
CA LEU A 246 -0.41 -7.21 12.28
C LEU A 246 0.26 -6.35 13.34
N ILE A 247 -0.56 -5.76 14.22
CA ILE A 247 -0.14 -4.80 15.23
C ILE A 247 -0.53 -5.29 16.63
N ILE A 248 0.42 -5.24 17.57
CA ILE A 248 0.20 -5.47 19.00
C ILE A 248 -0.69 -4.33 19.54
N PRO A 249 -1.78 -4.63 20.27
CA PRO A 249 -2.64 -3.61 20.87
C PRO A 249 -1.90 -2.69 21.86
N ASN A 250 -2.42 -1.47 22.02
CA ASN A 250 -1.96 -0.47 23.01
C ASN A 250 -0.50 -0.01 22.87
N VAL A 251 0.10 -0.18 21.70
CA VAL A 251 1.40 0.41 21.34
C VAL A 251 1.29 1.06 19.97
N SER A 252 2.20 2.00 19.67
CA SER A 252 2.28 2.60 18.32
C SER A 252 2.56 1.53 17.26
N TRP A 253 2.07 1.71 16.03
CA TRP A 253 2.29 0.74 14.93
C TRP A 253 3.78 0.41 14.71
N GLN A 254 4.69 1.37 14.94
CA GLN A 254 6.13 1.17 14.84
C GLN A 254 6.59 0.04 15.76
N VAL A 255 6.10 0.05 17.00
CA VAL A 255 6.38 -0.93 18.05
C VAL A 255 5.57 -2.20 17.88
N GLY A 256 4.32 -2.06 17.46
CA GLY A 256 3.39 -3.16 17.44
C GLY A 256 3.55 -4.12 16.27
N PHE A 257 4.37 -3.81 15.25
CA PHE A 257 4.53 -4.71 14.11
C PHE A 257 4.88 -6.14 14.55
N ASP A 258 4.03 -7.09 14.17
CA ASP A 258 4.15 -8.51 14.52
C ASP A 258 3.98 -9.44 13.29
N GLY A 259 3.94 -8.87 12.09
CA GLY A 259 3.92 -9.64 10.84
C GLY A 259 3.23 -8.91 9.71
N SER A 260 3.42 -9.43 8.49
CA SER A 260 2.65 -9.01 7.32
C SER A 260 1.80 -10.17 6.82
N VAL A 261 0.64 -9.83 6.28
CA VAL A 261 -0.40 -10.77 5.89
C VAL A 261 -0.92 -10.40 4.52
N ILE A 262 -1.34 -11.41 3.74
CA ILE A 262 -1.99 -11.25 2.44
C ILE A 262 -3.36 -11.93 2.52
N TRP A 263 -4.44 -11.17 2.38
CA TRP A 263 -5.76 -11.72 2.05
C TRP A 263 -5.89 -11.78 0.54
N HIS A 264 -6.54 -12.83 0.05
CA HIS A 264 -6.82 -13.06 -1.36
C HIS A 264 -8.29 -13.45 -1.51
N LEU A 265 -9.01 -12.74 -2.36
CA LEU A 265 -10.45 -12.89 -2.57
C LEU A 265 -10.73 -13.12 -4.05
N ASN A 266 -11.70 -13.97 -4.36
CA ASN A 266 -12.31 -14.07 -5.66
C ASN A 266 -13.11 -12.78 -5.96
N LYS A 267 -12.60 -12.01 -6.92
CA LYS A 267 -13.13 -10.70 -7.27
C LYS A 267 -14.44 -10.78 -8.06
N SER A 268 -14.60 -11.78 -8.95
CA SER A 268 -15.84 -11.93 -9.72
C SER A 268 -17.03 -12.28 -8.83
N GLU A 269 -16.81 -13.13 -7.82
CA GLU A 269 -17.82 -13.44 -6.80
C GLU A 269 -18.14 -12.20 -5.95
N GLY A 270 -17.13 -11.40 -5.60
CA GLY A 270 -17.33 -10.14 -4.88
C GLY A 270 -18.24 -9.16 -5.63
N PHE A 271 -18.01 -9.01 -6.94
CA PHE A 271 -18.87 -8.21 -7.82
C PHE A 271 -20.28 -8.80 -7.98
N ALA A 272 -20.44 -10.11 -7.87
CA ALA A 272 -21.73 -10.80 -7.96
C ALA A 272 -22.52 -10.84 -6.64
N GLY A 273 -21.88 -10.52 -5.50
CA GLY A 273 -22.50 -10.71 -4.18
C GLY A 273 -22.47 -12.17 -3.71
N GLY A 274 -21.56 -12.97 -4.27
CA GLY A 274 -21.38 -14.40 -3.99
C GLY A 274 -20.37 -14.68 -2.87
N ASP A 275 -19.94 -15.94 -2.77
CA ASP A 275 -18.89 -16.37 -1.85
C ASP A 275 -17.51 -16.06 -2.46
N VAL A 276 -16.76 -15.18 -1.80
CA VAL A 276 -15.46 -14.70 -2.30
C VAL A 276 -14.30 -15.67 -2.06
N ASP A 277 -14.55 -16.86 -1.48
CA ASP A 277 -13.55 -17.90 -1.22
C ASP A 277 -12.25 -17.35 -0.60
N ALA A 278 -12.42 -16.54 0.45
CA ALA A 278 -11.32 -15.75 0.97
C ALA A 278 -10.25 -16.64 1.61
N SER A 279 -9.00 -16.43 1.21
CA SER A 279 -7.81 -17.07 1.79
C SER A 279 -6.90 -16.03 2.41
N VAL A 280 -6.18 -16.43 3.46
CA VAL A 280 -5.17 -15.61 4.12
C VAL A 280 -3.82 -16.33 4.18
N TYR A 281 -2.77 -15.62 3.84
CA TYR A 281 -1.39 -16.09 3.86
C TYR A 281 -0.57 -15.32 4.89
N THR A 282 0.09 -16.04 5.77
CA THR A 282 0.80 -15.50 6.93
C THR A 282 2.20 -16.11 7.05
N GLN A 283 3.02 -15.61 7.98
CA GLN A 283 4.34 -16.16 8.29
C GLN A 283 5.30 -16.23 7.07
N ILE A 284 5.12 -15.29 6.12
CA ILE A 284 5.90 -15.24 4.89
C ILE A 284 7.37 -14.95 5.24
N SER A 285 8.28 -15.82 4.84
CA SER A 285 9.69 -15.78 5.25
C SER A 285 10.67 -16.11 4.13
N HIS A 286 11.89 -15.59 4.27
CA HIS A 286 13.05 -15.93 3.46
C HIS A 286 14.18 -16.41 4.38
N ASN A 287 14.69 -17.62 4.17
CA ASN A 287 15.72 -18.25 5.01
C ASN A 287 15.39 -18.23 6.51
N GLY A 288 14.14 -18.57 6.85
CA GLY A 288 13.66 -18.63 8.24
C GLY A 288 13.44 -17.28 8.92
N LYS A 289 13.59 -16.16 8.19
CA LYS A 289 13.32 -14.81 8.69
C LYS A 289 12.12 -14.20 7.98
N PHE A 290 11.17 -13.65 8.73
CA PHE A 290 10.01 -12.99 8.13
C PHE A 290 10.41 -11.82 7.23
N VAL A 291 9.70 -11.71 6.11
CA VAL A 291 9.63 -10.48 5.32
C VAL A 291 8.55 -9.57 5.94
N ARG A 292 8.68 -8.26 5.73
CA ARG A 292 7.88 -7.25 6.46
C ARG A 292 7.35 -6.19 5.49
N ASN A 293 6.24 -5.54 5.83
CA ASN A 293 5.66 -4.44 5.06
C ASN A 293 5.49 -4.80 3.57
N LEU A 294 4.78 -5.89 3.30
CA LEU A 294 4.56 -6.38 1.94
C LEU A 294 3.75 -5.35 1.15
N HIS A 295 4.35 -4.77 0.11
CA HIS A 295 3.66 -3.85 -0.78
C HIS A 295 3.27 -4.59 -2.07
N PRO A 296 1.97 -4.75 -2.38
CA PRO A 296 1.53 -5.42 -3.59
C PRO A 296 1.91 -4.59 -4.81
N VAL A 297 2.31 -5.27 -5.88
CA VAL A 297 2.65 -4.64 -7.15
C VAL A 297 1.37 -4.57 -7.97
N ARG A 298 0.99 -3.35 -8.39
CA ARG A 298 -0.17 -3.13 -9.25
C ARG A 298 0.21 -3.27 -10.72
N GLY A 299 -0.66 -3.83 -11.55
CA GLY A 299 -0.52 -3.73 -13.00
C GLY A 299 -0.61 -2.28 -13.47
N HIS A 300 0.04 -1.95 -14.58
CA HIS A 300 -0.01 -0.60 -15.15
C HIS A 300 -1.41 -0.14 -15.56
N ASP A 301 -2.30 -1.08 -15.81
CA ASP A 301 -3.72 -0.91 -16.10
C ASP A 301 -4.62 -1.31 -14.91
N ASN A 302 -4.03 -1.45 -13.71
CA ASN A 302 -4.62 -2.01 -12.49
C ASN A 302 -4.75 -3.53 -12.41
N ILE A 303 -4.47 -4.29 -13.49
CA ILE A 303 -4.51 -5.76 -13.48
C ILE A 303 -3.08 -6.29 -13.58
N SER A 304 -2.59 -6.91 -12.51
CA SER A 304 -1.27 -7.54 -12.50
C SER A 304 -1.32 -8.89 -13.23
N ASP A 305 -0.36 -9.12 -14.12
CA ASP A 305 -0.19 -10.40 -14.83
C ASP A 305 0.18 -11.54 -13.84
N GLN A 306 0.87 -11.18 -12.76
CA GLN A 306 1.23 -12.07 -11.67
C GLN A 306 1.16 -11.30 -10.35
N LEU A 307 0.60 -11.94 -9.31
CA LEU A 307 0.54 -11.36 -7.98
C LEU A 307 1.92 -11.38 -7.33
N GLN A 308 2.57 -10.21 -7.33
CA GLN A 308 3.89 -10.01 -6.76
C GLN A 308 3.87 -8.92 -5.68
N PHE A 309 4.81 -8.98 -4.76
CA PHE A 309 4.93 -8.06 -3.64
C PHE A 309 6.39 -7.71 -3.40
N ILE A 310 6.66 -6.46 -3.05
CA ILE A 310 8.00 -5.99 -2.71
C ILE A 310 8.11 -5.76 -1.20
N SER A 311 9.23 -6.19 -0.64
CA SER A 311 9.61 -5.95 0.75
C SER A 311 11.10 -5.63 0.84
N ASN A 312 11.53 -5.03 1.94
CA ASN A 312 12.92 -4.70 2.20
C ASN A 312 13.22 -4.68 3.71
N ARG A 313 14.47 -4.35 4.07
CA ARG A 313 14.91 -4.15 5.46
C ARG A 313 14.81 -2.67 5.83
N ASN A 314 13.57 -2.19 5.93
CA ASN A 314 13.20 -0.78 6.04
C ASN A 314 13.83 0.03 7.19
N PHE A 315 14.37 -0.63 8.23
CA PHE A 315 15.04 0.05 9.37
C PHE A 315 16.55 0.03 9.31
N ASP A 316 17.14 -0.71 8.37
CA ASP A 316 18.58 -0.83 8.30
C ASP A 316 19.20 0.52 7.94
N LEU A 317 20.28 0.87 8.62
CA LEU A 317 21.05 2.08 8.31
C LEU A 317 21.62 2.05 6.89
N GLN A 318 21.91 0.85 6.41
CA GLN A 318 22.35 0.60 5.04
C GLN A 318 22.07 -0.86 4.66
N ASN A 319 21.36 -1.08 3.57
CA ASN A 319 21.08 -2.41 3.02
C ASN A 319 20.86 -2.34 1.50
N ASP A 320 21.12 -3.43 0.79
CA ASP A 320 20.90 -3.52 -0.66
C ASP A 320 19.99 -4.69 -1.05
N THR A 321 19.38 -5.35 -0.06
CA THR A 321 18.49 -6.49 -0.30
C THR A 321 17.06 -6.01 -0.51
N ILE A 322 16.47 -6.43 -1.62
CA ILE A 322 15.06 -6.27 -1.97
C ILE A 322 14.45 -7.67 -2.04
N PHE A 323 13.34 -7.90 -1.34
CA PHE A 323 12.62 -9.15 -1.42
C PHE A 323 11.52 -9.04 -2.47
N LEU A 324 11.55 -9.94 -3.45
CA LEU A 324 10.45 -10.16 -4.39
C LEU A 324 9.68 -11.39 -3.92
N ILE A 325 8.42 -11.17 -3.54
CA ILE A 325 7.51 -12.23 -3.13
C ILE A 325 6.57 -12.48 -4.30
N THR A 326 6.39 -13.74 -4.68
CA THR A 326 5.45 -14.13 -5.75
C THR A 326 4.42 -15.08 -5.18
N LEU A 327 3.14 -14.74 -5.36
CA LEU A 327 2.00 -15.59 -5.10
C LEU A 327 1.53 -16.14 -6.46
N THR A 328 1.66 -17.46 -6.63
CA THR A 328 1.21 -18.16 -7.84
C THR A 328 -0.11 -18.82 -7.53
N GLU A 329 -1.19 -18.29 -8.10
CA GLU A 329 -2.53 -18.89 -8.09
C GLU A 329 -2.47 -20.21 -8.88
N GLY A 330 -2.82 -21.32 -8.24
CA GLY A 330 -2.99 -22.61 -8.91
C GLY A 330 -4.42 -23.10 -8.72
N THR A 331 -4.92 -23.88 -9.68
CA THR A 331 -6.29 -24.42 -9.66
C THR A 331 -6.57 -25.35 -8.48
N SER A 332 -5.54 -25.88 -7.83
CA SER A 332 -5.63 -26.74 -6.64
C SER A 332 -4.75 -26.30 -5.48
N ASP A 333 -3.61 -25.66 -5.75
CA ASP A 333 -2.67 -25.18 -4.73
C ASP A 333 -2.17 -23.78 -5.07
N THR A 334 -2.27 -22.85 -4.10
CA THR A 334 -1.57 -21.56 -4.18
C THR A 334 -0.19 -21.71 -3.56
N THR A 335 0.85 -21.18 -4.22
CA THR A 335 2.21 -21.17 -3.66
C THR A 335 2.71 -19.75 -3.45
N ILE A 336 3.49 -19.55 -2.38
CA ILE A 336 4.18 -18.29 -2.12
C ILE A 336 5.68 -18.55 -2.05
N THR A 337 6.44 -17.79 -2.82
CA THR A 337 7.91 -17.79 -2.79
C THR A 337 8.42 -16.41 -2.42
N ALA A 338 9.50 -16.35 -1.65
CA ALA A 338 10.18 -15.10 -1.31
C ALA A 338 11.64 -15.18 -1.73
N GLN A 339 12.03 -14.38 -2.73
CA GLN A 339 13.38 -14.32 -3.27
C GLN A 339 14.08 -13.04 -2.80
N ALA A 340 15.32 -13.16 -2.32
CA ALA A 340 16.18 -12.00 -2.06
C ALA A 340 16.94 -11.61 -3.32
N LEU A 341 16.78 -10.35 -3.73
CA LEU A 341 17.49 -9.72 -4.84
C LEU A 341 18.48 -8.69 -4.29
N LYS A 342 19.64 -8.57 -4.92
CA LYS A 342 20.68 -7.61 -4.52
C LYS A 342 20.73 -6.44 -5.49
N SER A 343 20.46 -5.24 -4.98
CA SER A 343 20.53 -3.99 -5.72
C SER A 343 21.96 -3.55 -5.96
N ASN A 344 22.19 -2.85 -7.07
CA ASN A 344 23.45 -2.16 -7.34
C ASN A 344 23.65 -0.90 -6.48
N LEU A 345 22.60 -0.44 -5.79
CA LEU A 345 22.63 0.74 -4.94
C LEU A 345 21.96 0.43 -3.60
N PRO A 346 22.63 0.63 -2.45
CA PRO A 346 22.01 0.48 -1.15
C PRO A 346 21.02 1.61 -0.83
N TYR A 347 20.06 1.30 0.04
CA TYR A 347 19.14 2.22 0.70
C TYR A 347 19.42 2.22 2.21
N GLY A 348 18.92 3.23 2.91
CA GLY A 348 18.87 3.24 4.37
C GLY A 348 17.63 3.93 4.92
N VAL A 349 17.39 3.77 6.22
CA VAL A 349 16.33 4.46 6.95
C VAL A 349 16.41 5.98 6.69
N PRO A 350 15.30 6.65 6.33
CA PRO A 350 15.33 8.07 6.02
C PRO A 350 15.37 8.96 7.29
N PRO A 351 16.02 10.13 7.23
CA PRO A 351 15.88 11.16 8.27
C PRO A 351 14.45 11.72 8.29
N ASN A 352 14.06 12.37 9.38
CA ASN A 352 12.80 13.13 9.41
C ASN A 352 12.88 14.35 8.48
N GLY A 353 11.74 14.73 7.89
CA GLY A 353 11.62 15.89 7.03
C GLY A 353 11.56 17.19 7.81
N LYS A 354 12.27 18.22 7.36
CA LYS A 354 12.34 19.51 8.06
C LYS A 354 11.11 20.37 7.77
N GLN A 355 10.42 20.78 8.82
CA GLN A 355 9.35 21.77 8.80
C GLN A 355 9.82 23.09 9.44
N SER A 356 9.01 24.15 9.35
CA SER A 356 9.37 25.49 9.84
C SER A 356 9.74 25.55 11.34
N ASP A 357 9.20 24.62 12.13
CA ASP A 357 9.40 24.48 13.57
C ASP A 357 10.34 23.31 13.93
N THR A 358 10.99 22.70 12.94
CA THR A 358 11.90 21.57 13.20
C THR A 358 13.20 22.06 13.83
N ASP A 359 13.47 21.57 15.04
CA ASP A 359 14.79 21.68 15.65
C ASP A 359 15.78 20.80 14.88
N THR A 360 16.60 21.42 14.04
CA THR A 360 17.59 20.72 13.21
C THR A 360 18.78 20.16 14.01
N THR A 361 18.84 20.40 15.32
CA THR A 361 19.87 19.83 16.20
C THR A 361 19.44 18.49 16.82
N ASP A 362 18.16 18.12 16.70
CA ASP A 362 17.59 16.88 17.20
C ASP A 362 16.98 16.06 16.04
N ALA A 363 17.67 14.99 15.64
CA ALA A 363 17.25 14.10 14.54
C ALA A 363 15.93 13.35 14.80
N THR A 364 15.37 13.44 16.01
CA THR A 364 14.06 12.88 16.37
C THR A 364 12.91 13.84 16.08
N LYS A 365 13.19 15.10 15.73
CA LYS A 365 12.20 16.14 15.39
C LYS A 365 11.93 16.21 13.89
N GLY A 366 10.87 16.92 13.53
CA GLY A 366 10.40 17.09 12.15
C GLY A 366 9.33 16.09 11.72
N LEU A 367 8.91 16.20 10.46
CA LEU A 367 7.92 15.34 9.84
C LEU A 367 8.45 13.90 9.78
N GLN A 368 7.70 12.96 10.35
CA GLN A 368 8.09 11.57 10.35
C GLN A 368 7.95 10.96 8.95
N THR A 369 9.02 10.96 8.15
CA THR A 369 9.13 10.20 6.88
C THR A 369 9.06 8.66 7.05
N ASN A 370 8.69 8.21 8.25
CA ASN A 370 8.63 6.84 8.73
C ASN A 370 9.97 6.11 8.60
N ASP A 371 9.96 5.04 7.81
CA ASP A 371 11.04 4.11 7.59
C ASP A 371 11.21 3.87 6.08
N GLY A 372 12.19 3.05 5.70
CA GLY A 372 12.55 2.86 4.30
C GLY A 372 11.65 1.91 3.51
N ARG A 373 10.45 1.55 3.98
CA ARG A 373 9.59 0.55 3.31
C ARG A 373 9.16 0.99 1.90
N VAL A 374 8.84 0.01 1.06
CA VAL A 374 8.24 0.28 -0.25
C VAL A 374 6.81 0.80 -0.07
N LEU A 375 6.49 1.86 -0.81
CA LEU A 375 5.22 2.59 -0.72
C LEU A 375 4.45 2.65 -2.04
N GLY A 376 5.09 2.29 -3.15
CA GLY A 376 4.45 2.16 -4.45
C GLY A 376 5.23 1.17 -5.32
N ALA A 377 4.52 0.34 -6.09
CA ALA A 377 5.11 -0.52 -7.09
C ALA A 377 4.14 -0.76 -8.26
N ILE A 378 4.68 -0.75 -9.47
CA ILE A 378 3.94 -0.95 -10.72
C ILE A 378 4.62 -2.02 -11.58
N GLN A 379 3.84 -2.96 -12.09
CA GLN A 379 4.24 -4.02 -13.03
C GLN A 379 3.71 -3.69 -14.41
N LYS A 380 4.56 -3.91 -15.40
CA LYS A 380 4.16 -3.95 -16.79
C LYS A 380 5.12 -4.85 -17.54
N ASP A 381 4.58 -5.70 -18.39
CA ASP A 381 5.36 -6.76 -19.05
C ASP A 381 6.18 -7.51 -17.98
N ASP A 382 7.42 -7.89 -18.29
CA ASP A 382 8.31 -8.60 -17.37
C ASP A 382 9.18 -7.66 -16.50
N TRP A 383 8.70 -6.45 -16.20
CA TRP A 383 9.41 -5.52 -15.31
C TRP A 383 8.52 -4.93 -14.21
N ILE A 384 9.16 -4.58 -13.10
CA ILE A 384 8.56 -3.86 -11.97
C ILE A 384 9.38 -2.60 -11.69
N GLN A 385 8.70 -1.46 -11.51
CA GLN A 385 9.29 -0.28 -10.89
C GLN A 385 8.68 -0.06 -9.51
N PHE A 386 9.51 0.30 -8.53
CA PHE A 386 9.05 0.53 -7.16
C PHE A 386 9.75 1.71 -6.51
N VAL A 387 9.10 2.30 -5.51
CA VAL A 387 9.61 3.48 -4.80
C VAL A 387 9.52 3.32 -3.28
N SER A 388 10.53 3.86 -2.59
CA SER A 388 10.55 4.01 -1.13
C SER A 388 11.23 5.32 -0.75
N THR A 389 11.00 5.79 0.49
CA THR A 389 11.79 6.87 1.07
C THR A 389 13.14 6.32 1.53
N THR A 390 14.23 7.09 1.41
CA THR A 390 15.56 6.63 1.84
C THR A 390 16.50 7.76 2.25
N ALA A 391 17.50 7.43 3.06
CA ALA A 391 18.73 8.24 3.16
C ALA A 391 19.65 7.99 1.96
N HIS A 392 20.43 8.99 1.58
CA HIS A 392 21.24 8.96 0.35
C HIS A 392 22.68 9.49 0.52
N GLY A 393 23.04 9.96 1.71
CA GLY A 393 24.42 10.26 2.10
C GLY A 393 25.02 11.53 1.52
N SER A 394 24.36 12.17 0.56
CA SER A 394 24.88 13.41 -0.05
C SER A 394 24.63 14.63 0.82
N ASN A 395 23.56 14.60 1.61
CA ASN A 395 23.19 15.65 2.56
C ASN A 395 22.25 15.08 3.62
N VAL A 396 21.65 15.97 4.39
CA VAL A 396 20.84 15.62 5.55
C VAL A 396 19.38 15.28 5.28
N ASN A 397 18.97 15.34 4.02
CA ASN A 397 17.58 15.24 3.64
C ASN A 397 17.20 13.80 3.27
N ALA A 398 15.91 13.49 3.35
CA ALA A 398 15.33 12.29 2.78
C ALA A 398 15.25 12.39 1.25
N GLY A 399 15.48 11.27 0.57
CA GLY A 399 15.33 11.11 -0.86
C GLY A 399 14.36 9.98 -1.23
N VAL A 400 14.12 9.81 -2.52
CA VAL A 400 13.33 8.71 -3.07
C VAL A 400 14.27 7.68 -3.67
N TYR A 401 14.20 6.45 -3.15
CA TYR A 401 14.81 5.28 -3.77
C TYR A 401 13.87 4.76 -4.85
N HIS A 402 14.36 4.66 -6.08
CA HIS A 402 13.62 4.13 -7.21
C HIS A 402 14.31 2.87 -7.72
N GLY A 403 13.67 1.73 -7.51
CA GLY A 403 14.13 0.43 -7.99
C GLY A 403 13.45 0.00 -9.27
N PHE A 404 14.19 -0.76 -10.09
CA PHE A 404 13.74 -1.37 -11.33
C PHE A 404 14.14 -2.84 -11.33
N ILE A 405 13.15 -3.73 -11.36
CA ILE A 405 13.34 -5.18 -11.46
C ILE A 405 13.07 -5.58 -12.91
N SER A 406 14.07 -6.13 -13.60
CA SER A 406 13.92 -6.76 -14.92
C SER A 406 13.76 -8.26 -14.77
N ASN A 407 13.04 -8.88 -15.70
CA ASN A 407 12.74 -10.32 -15.70
C ASN A 407 12.01 -10.76 -14.43
N ALA A 408 11.07 -9.92 -13.98
CA ALA A 408 10.37 -10.02 -12.71
C ALA A 408 9.59 -11.34 -12.53
N GLN A 409 9.10 -11.92 -13.62
CA GLN A 409 8.32 -13.16 -13.65
C GLN A 409 9.17 -14.39 -14.02
N SER A 410 10.46 -14.18 -14.32
CA SER A 410 11.41 -15.24 -14.66
C SER A 410 12.02 -15.90 -13.41
N ALA A 411 12.79 -16.98 -13.61
CA ALA A 411 13.57 -17.61 -12.53
C ALA A 411 14.77 -16.76 -12.05
N ALA A 412 15.16 -15.71 -12.77
CA ALA A 412 16.36 -14.92 -12.49
C ALA A 412 16.12 -13.40 -12.59
N PRO A 413 15.20 -12.84 -11.79
CA PRO A 413 14.97 -11.40 -11.73
C PRO A 413 16.22 -10.65 -11.27
N LYS A 414 16.41 -9.44 -11.80
CA LYS A 414 17.54 -8.57 -11.46
C LYS A 414 17.03 -7.20 -11.07
N VAL A 415 17.50 -6.68 -9.94
CA VAL A 415 17.15 -5.35 -9.45
C VAL A 415 18.29 -4.38 -9.69
N THR A 416 17.94 -3.20 -10.21
CA THR A 416 18.79 -2.03 -10.23
C THR A 416 18.07 -0.86 -9.57
N ALA A 417 18.79 0.17 -9.15
CA ALA A 417 18.18 1.32 -8.51
C ALA A 417 18.96 2.61 -8.75
N ARG A 418 18.27 3.71 -8.47
CA ARG A 418 18.76 5.08 -8.42
C ARG A 418 18.09 5.82 -7.26
N VAL A 419 18.69 6.91 -6.82
CA VAL A 419 18.10 7.78 -5.80
C VAL A 419 17.88 9.18 -6.37
N PHE A 420 16.71 9.73 -6.09
CA PHE A 420 16.37 11.12 -6.35
C PHE A 420 16.39 11.89 -5.03
N ALA A 421 17.16 12.97 -4.99
CA ALA A 421 17.28 13.81 -3.80
C ALA A 421 17.41 15.28 -4.18
N HIS A 422 17.16 16.16 -3.22
CA HIS A 422 17.32 17.61 -3.38
C HIS A 422 18.40 18.13 -2.42
N PRO A 423 19.19 19.15 -2.81
CA PRO A 423 20.18 19.77 -1.92
C PRO A 423 19.57 20.36 -0.64
N VAL A 424 18.29 20.76 -0.67
CA VAL A 424 17.63 21.49 0.42
C VAL A 424 16.37 20.81 0.97
N ARG A 425 15.64 20.07 0.15
CA ARG A 425 14.30 19.56 0.47
C ARG A 425 14.36 18.10 0.86
N ASP A 426 13.48 17.72 1.76
CA ASP A 426 13.18 16.33 2.05
C ASP A 426 12.12 15.82 1.08
N TYR A 427 12.32 14.62 0.54
CA TYR A 427 11.28 13.90 -0.20
C TYR A 427 10.79 12.72 0.62
N GLY A 428 9.48 12.56 0.72
CA GLY A 428 8.86 11.51 1.51
C GLY A 428 7.54 11.02 0.91
N TYR A 429 7.09 9.86 1.40
CA TYR A 429 5.84 9.22 0.98
C TYR A 429 5.68 9.07 -0.55
N PRO A 430 6.71 8.59 -1.29
CA PRO A 430 6.58 8.42 -2.73
C PRO A 430 5.57 7.33 -3.09
N ASN A 431 4.87 7.53 -4.20
CA ASN A 431 4.09 6.53 -4.90
C ASN A 431 4.39 6.60 -6.40
N ILE A 432 4.04 5.57 -7.16
CA ILE A 432 4.41 5.45 -8.58
C ILE A 432 3.22 4.97 -9.42
N THR A 433 3.07 5.54 -10.61
CA THR A 433 2.10 5.07 -11.62
C THR A 433 2.72 5.08 -13.00
N TRP A 434 2.27 4.21 -13.89
CA TRP A 434 2.71 4.21 -15.29
C TRP A 434 2.10 5.40 -16.05
N SER A 435 2.86 5.96 -16.97
CA SER A 435 2.50 7.19 -17.72
C SER A 435 2.85 7.12 -19.20
N GLY A 436 3.18 5.92 -19.70
CA GLY A 436 3.48 5.73 -21.10
C GLY A 436 2.25 5.96 -21.98
N VAL A 437 2.53 6.39 -23.21
CA VAL A 437 1.55 6.52 -24.31
C VAL A 437 1.67 5.34 -25.28
N HIS A 438 2.82 4.66 -25.28
CA HIS A 438 3.09 3.51 -26.15
C HIS A 438 3.35 2.22 -25.35
N PRO A 439 3.00 1.05 -25.89
CA PRO A 439 3.13 -0.23 -25.20
C PRO A 439 4.54 -0.55 -24.69
N ASN A 440 5.61 -0.12 -25.37
CA ASN A 440 6.98 -0.49 -24.98
C ASN A 440 7.64 0.52 -24.03
N GLN A 441 6.89 1.49 -23.50
CA GLN A 441 7.45 2.54 -22.65
C GLN A 441 7.50 2.12 -21.18
N ILE A 442 8.66 2.37 -20.56
CA ILE A 442 8.90 2.18 -19.13
C ILE A 442 8.65 3.46 -18.31
N GLN A 443 8.03 4.47 -18.90
CA GLN A 443 7.88 5.79 -18.28
C GLN A 443 6.84 5.75 -17.15
N CYS A 444 7.26 6.14 -15.95
CA CYS A 444 6.40 6.24 -14.78
C CYS A 444 6.45 7.66 -14.19
N LEU A 445 5.36 8.07 -13.57
CA LEU A 445 5.26 9.27 -12.74
C LEU A 445 5.44 8.87 -11.28
N ILE A 446 6.30 9.59 -10.56
CA ILE A 446 6.50 9.44 -9.12
C ILE A 446 5.89 10.67 -8.44
N GLY A 447 4.82 10.47 -7.68
CA GLY A 447 4.25 11.49 -6.79
C GLY A 447 4.87 11.36 -5.41
N PHE A 448 5.18 12.47 -4.74
CA PHE A 448 5.79 12.47 -3.41
C PHE A 448 5.48 13.77 -2.66
N ASN A 449 5.57 13.72 -1.33
CA ASN A 449 5.52 14.90 -0.48
C ASN A 449 6.93 15.48 -0.32
N PHE A 450 7.00 16.79 -0.12
CA PHE A 450 8.26 17.46 0.19
C PHE A 450 8.09 18.50 1.29
N THR A 451 9.19 18.79 1.99
CA THR A 451 9.27 19.88 2.97
C THR A 451 10.45 20.78 2.70
#